data_AF-A0A821Y760-F1
#
_entry.id   AF-A0A821Y760-F1
#
_cell.length_a   1.000
_cell.length_b   1.000
_cell.length_c   1.000
_cell.angle_alpha   90.00
_cell.angle_beta   90.00
_cell.angle_gamma   90.00
#
_symmetry.space_group_name_H-M   'P 1'
#
loop_
_entity.id
_entity.type
_entity.pdbx_description
1 polymer ?
#
loop_
_entity_poly.entity_id
_entity_poly.type
_entity_poly.pdbx_seq_one_letter_code
_entity_poly.pdbx_strand_id
1 'polypeptide(L)'
;MEVAKRRGLLRDDTEYERCMVEAAMFQMPQQLRTLFCVILLYCNPTKRIDLWNSFKAHMVEGFMQHVDAQTAEAMAFYAIEGKLKEQGRSCSDFGIPSPTSVPYSFEPKIINKEEELRIGQEMYTMLNQDQRSAADDILAAHRKQSTTVGSCFFIDGSGGTGKTYLYNTLYHLFMGEGVHVMTVAWTGIAASLLPEGRTVQSRFKLPVPILEPSTSSIRPNSKEAEEIRKTEVIIWDEAPMAPR
;
A
#
# COMPACT_ATOMS: atom_id res chain seq x y z
N MET A 1 32.13 -38.23 -11.04
CA MET A 1 31.16 -37.12 -10.92
C MET A 1 31.79 -35.77 -11.28
N GLU A 2 33.03 -35.47 -10.88
CA GLU A 2 33.79 -34.26 -11.25
C GLU A 2 33.78 -33.88 -12.75
N VAL A 3 33.88 -34.86 -13.65
CA VAL A 3 34.00 -34.60 -15.10
C VAL A 3 32.66 -34.14 -15.73
N ALA A 4 31.53 -34.58 -15.18
CA ALA A 4 30.20 -34.16 -15.63
C ALA A 4 29.86 -32.73 -15.15
N LYS A 5 30.34 -32.35 -13.95
CA LYS A 5 30.25 -30.97 -13.43
C LYS A 5 31.06 -29.98 -14.26
N ARG A 6 32.28 -30.32 -14.69
CA ARG A 6 33.11 -29.44 -15.54
C ARG A 6 32.62 -29.27 -16.98
N ARG A 7 31.70 -30.13 -17.44
CA ARG A 7 31.18 -30.10 -18.82
C ARG A 7 29.80 -29.45 -18.96
N GLY A 8 29.25 -28.84 -17.90
CA GLY A 8 27.95 -28.15 -17.93
C GLY A 8 26.74 -29.07 -18.17
N LEU A 9 26.90 -30.39 -17.96
CA LEU A 9 25.87 -31.40 -18.22
C LEU A 9 24.96 -31.68 -17.01
N LEU A 10 25.25 -31.06 -15.86
CA LEU A 10 24.43 -31.07 -14.65
C LEU A 10 24.00 -29.64 -14.38
N ARG A 11 22.68 -29.39 -14.23
CA ARG A 11 22.17 -28.10 -13.78
C ARG A 11 22.69 -27.84 -12.38
N ASP A 12 23.60 -26.89 -12.28
CA ASP A 12 24.13 -26.37 -11.04
C ASP A 12 23.23 -25.19 -10.60
N ASP A 13 22.91 -25.10 -9.31
CA ASP A 13 22.13 -23.99 -8.76
C ASP A 13 22.85 -22.62 -8.89
N THR A 14 24.14 -22.62 -9.27
CA THR A 14 24.98 -21.43 -9.53
C THR A 14 24.34 -20.45 -10.52
N GLU A 15 23.61 -20.95 -11.52
CA GLU A 15 22.93 -20.06 -12.49
C GLU A 15 21.81 -19.25 -11.83
N TYR A 16 21.12 -19.82 -10.83
CA TYR A 16 20.07 -19.13 -10.08
C TYR A 16 20.66 -18.12 -9.10
N GLU A 17 21.79 -18.47 -8.47
CA GLU A 17 22.55 -17.53 -7.65
C GLU A 17 23.03 -16.34 -8.47
N ARG A 18 23.64 -16.57 -9.64
CA ARG A 18 24.07 -15.49 -10.54
C ARG A 18 22.91 -14.61 -10.97
N CYS A 19 21.79 -15.22 -11.38
CA CYS A 19 20.59 -14.49 -11.75
C CYS A 19 20.07 -13.60 -10.61
N MET A 20 20.06 -14.13 -9.37
CA MET A 20 19.66 -13.36 -8.19
C MET A 20 20.67 -12.26 -7.84
N VAL A 21 21.98 -12.47 -8.01
CA VAL A 21 23.01 -11.43 -7.85
C VAL A 21 22.75 -10.28 -8.81
N GLU A 22 22.59 -10.58 -10.10
CA GLU A 22 22.35 -9.55 -11.13
C GLU A 22 21.05 -8.78 -10.86
N ALA A 23 19.98 -9.48 -10.49
CA ALA A 23 18.72 -8.85 -10.15
C ALA A 23 18.84 -7.96 -8.90
N ALA A 24 19.57 -8.40 -7.87
CA ALA A 24 19.71 -7.66 -6.61
C ALA A 24 20.40 -6.30 -6.78
N MET A 25 21.15 -6.10 -7.87
CA MET A 25 21.79 -4.81 -8.17
C MET A 25 20.82 -3.72 -8.63
N PHE A 26 19.65 -4.07 -9.19
CA PHE A 26 18.78 -3.10 -9.87
C PHE A 26 17.27 -3.27 -9.60
N GLN A 27 16.84 -4.39 -9.00
CA GLN A 27 15.44 -4.71 -8.78
C GLN A 27 14.99 -4.32 -7.37
N MET A 28 13.73 -3.89 -7.25
CA MET A 28 13.11 -3.63 -5.95
C MET A 28 12.89 -4.94 -5.18
N PRO A 29 12.86 -4.91 -3.83
CA PRO A 29 12.64 -6.11 -3.00
C PRO A 29 11.42 -6.97 -3.41
N GLN A 30 10.33 -6.33 -3.84
CA GLN A 30 9.14 -7.04 -4.36
C GLN A 30 9.40 -7.81 -5.65
N GLN A 31 10.17 -7.23 -6.57
CA GLN A 31 10.55 -7.87 -7.83
C GLN A 31 11.51 -9.03 -7.57
N LEU A 32 12.45 -8.88 -6.62
CA LEU A 32 13.33 -9.96 -6.17
C LEU A 32 12.55 -11.15 -5.58
N ARG A 33 11.55 -10.90 -4.72
CA ARG A 33 10.66 -11.96 -4.21
C ARG A 33 9.89 -12.65 -5.34
N THR A 34 9.47 -11.90 -6.36
CA THR A 34 8.79 -12.46 -7.54
C THR A 34 9.72 -13.34 -8.36
N LEU A 35 10.96 -12.89 -8.61
CA LEU A 35 11.99 -13.68 -9.29
C LEU A 35 12.30 -14.97 -8.53
N PHE A 36 12.44 -14.87 -7.20
CA PHE A 36 12.62 -16.05 -6.34
C PHE A 36 11.48 -17.06 -6.51
N CYS A 37 10.21 -16.61 -6.54
CA CYS A 37 9.06 -17.48 -6.81
C CYS A 37 9.15 -18.15 -8.19
N VAL A 38 9.56 -17.42 -9.23
CA VAL A 38 9.74 -17.96 -10.59
C VAL A 38 10.81 -19.06 -10.60
N ILE A 39 11.94 -18.83 -9.93
CA ILE A 39 13.01 -19.83 -9.81
C ILE A 39 12.48 -21.08 -9.10
N LEU A 40 11.75 -20.93 -7.99
CA LEU A 40 11.14 -22.07 -7.29
C LEU A 40 10.20 -22.86 -8.20
N LEU A 41 9.28 -22.18 -8.87
CA LEU A 41 8.22 -22.80 -9.67
C LEU A 41 8.73 -23.52 -10.92
N TYR A 42 9.70 -22.93 -11.63
CA TYR A 42 10.05 -23.37 -12.98
C TYR A 42 11.47 -23.92 -13.12
N CYS A 43 12.36 -23.64 -12.16
CA CYS A 43 13.76 -24.06 -12.24
C CYS A 43 14.10 -25.21 -11.30
N ASN A 44 13.24 -25.48 -10.30
CA ASN A 44 13.40 -26.53 -9.30
C ASN A 44 14.82 -26.58 -8.67
N PRO A 45 15.32 -25.46 -8.10
CA PRO A 45 16.61 -25.41 -7.41
C PRO A 45 16.72 -26.48 -6.31
N THR A 46 17.90 -27.09 -6.16
CA THR A 46 18.13 -28.09 -5.11
C THR A 46 18.37 -27.46 -3.73
N LYS A 47 19.01 -26.30 -3.66
CA LYS A 47 19.38 -25.59 -2.43
C LYS A 47 18.50 -24.36 -2.15
N ARG A 48 17.20 -24.60 -1.97
CA ARG A 48 16.18 -23.54 -1.89
C ARG A 48 16.32 -22.63 -0.68
N ILE A 49 16.62 -23.21 0.48
CA ILE A 49 16.80 -22.47 1.71
C ILE A 49 18.11 -21.67 1.72
N ASP A 50 19.17 -22.21 1.12
CA ASP A 50 20.46 -21.52 1.00
C ASP A 50 20.31 -20.32 0.07
N LEU A 51 19.61 -20.48 -1.05
CA LEU A 51 19.29 -19.38 -1.96
C LEU A 51 18.46 -18.30 -1.25
N TRP A 52 17.45 -18.68 -0.45
CA TRP A 52 16.75 -17.72 0.39
C TRP A 52 17.71 -17.00 1.33
N ASN A 53 18.52 -17.72 2.10
CA ASN A 53 19.42 -17.15 3.11
C ASN A 53 20.45 -16.18 2.51
N SER A 54 20.96 -16.45 1.30
CA SER A 54 21.90 -15.58 0.59
C SER A 54 21.29 -14.25 0.17
N PHE A 55 19.99 -14.23 -0.15
CA PHE A 55 19.32 -13.04 -0.72
C PHE A 55 18.25 -12.43 0.19
N LYS A 56 17.94 -13.03 1.35
CA LYS A 56 16.86 -12.57 2.22
C LYS A 56 16.99 -11.11 2.62
N ALA A 57 18.21 -10.62 2.89
CA ALA A 57 18.46 -9.22 3.25
C ALA A 57 17.89 -8.25 2.19
N HIS A 58 18.15 -8.51 0.91
CA HIS A 58 17.62 -7.71 -0.20
C HIS A 58 16.10 -7.90 -0.39
N MET A 59 15.58 -9.09 -0.08
CA MET A 59 14.16 -9.38 -0.21
C MET A 59 13.31 -8.84 0.95
N VAL A 60 13.88 -8.57 2.12
CA VAL A 60 13.15 -8.01 3.27
C VAL A 60 13.30 -6.51 3.44
N GLU A 61 14.26 -5.88 2.75
CA GLU A 61 14.63 -4.47 2.91
C GLU A 61 13.42 -3.51 2.95
N GLY A 62 12.46 -3.70 2.05
CA GLY A 62 11.25 -2.87 1.96
C GLY A 62 10.29 -2.97 3.17
N PHE A 63 10.51 -3.92 4.08
CA PHE A 63 9.72 -4.09 5.31
C PHE A 63 10.49 -3.61 6.55
N MET A 64 11.82 -3.61 6.51
CA MET A 64 12.68 -3.32 7.67
C MET A 64 12.56 -1.87 8.19
N GLN A 65 12.01 -0.95 7.41
CA GLN A 65 11.80 0.43 7.86
C GLN A 65 10.75 0.56 8.98
N HIS A 66 9.92 -0.47 9.17
CA HIS A 66 8.75 -0.38 10.04
C HIS A 66 8.63 -1.49 11.08
N VAL A 67 9.44 -2.56 10.98
CA VAL A 67 9.37 -3.73 11.87
C VAL A 67 10.74 -4.35 12.10
N ASP A 68 10.85 -5.20 13.12
CA ASP A 68 12.05 -5.99 13.39
C ASP A 68 12.34 -7.03 12.29
N ALA A 69 13.57 -7.57 12.28
CA ALA A 69 14.03 -8.48 11.24
C ALA A 69 13.20 -9.78 11.15
N GLN A 70 12.74 -10.32 12.29
CA GLN A 70 11.96 -11.56 12.30
C GLN A 70 10.59 -11.32 11.67
N THR A 71 9.95 -10.21 12.01
CA THR A 71 8.67 -9.82 11.42
C THR A 71 8.83 -9.49 9.93
N ALA A 72 9.90 -8.81 9.52
CA ALA A 72 10.19 -8.53 8.10
C ALA A 72 10.38 -9.82 7.27
N GLU A 73 11.07 -10.82 7.83
CA GLU A 73 11.19 -12.15 7.21
C GLU A 73 9.83 -12.85 7.08
N ALA A 74 9.01 -12.83 8.14
CA ALA A 74 7.65 -13.39 8.09
C ALA A 74 6.77 -12.70 7.04
N MET A 75 6.87 -11.37 6.90
CA MET A 75 6.19 -10.60 5.85
C MET A 75 6.65 -10.99 4.44
N ALA A 76 7.95 -11.20 4.25
CA ALA A 76 8.47 -11.63 2.96
C ALA A 76 8.00 -13.05 2.60
N PHE A 77 7.99 -13.99 3.55
CA PHE A 77 7.40 -15.32 3.34
C PHE A 77 5.90 -15.26 3.08
N TYR A 78 5.16 -14.36 3.73
CA TYR A 78 3.75 -14.14 3.44
C TYR A 78 3.51 -13.66 2.00
N ALA A 79 4.32 -12.72 1.52
CA ALA A 79 4.26 -12.25 0.13
C ALA A 79 4.61 -13.35 -0.88
N ILE A 80 5.63 -14.18 -0.59
CA ILE A 80 6.03 -15.33 -1.41
C ILE A 80 4.92 -16.38 -1.44
N GLU A 81 4.35 -16.74 -0.29
CA GLU A 81 3.24 -17.69 -0.18
C GLU A 81 2.04 -17.25 -1.05
N GLY A 82 1.67 -15.97 -0.97
CA GLY A 82 0.61 -15.41 -1.81
C GLY A 82 0.89 -15.58 -3.30
N LYS A 83 2.14 -15.34 -3.73
CA LYS A 83 2.54 -15.48 -5.13
C LYS A 83 2.58 -16.92 -5.62
N LEU A 84 3.02 -17.86 -4.78
CA LEU A 84 3.01 -19.29 -5.09
C LEU A 84 1.58 -19.83 -5.19
N LYS A 85 0.67 -19.35 -4.34
CA LYS A 85 -0.75 -19.74 -4.35
C LYS A 85 -1.46 -19.35 -5.65
N GLU A 86 -1.04 -18.27 -6.31
CA GLU A 86 -1.54 -17.93 -7.67
C GLU A 86 -1.28 -19.05 -8.69
N GLN A 87 -0.29 -19.92 -8.44
CA GLN A 87 0.06 -21.08 -9.26
C GLN A 87 -0.34 -22.42 -8.59
N GLY A 88 -1.18 -22.38 -7.54
CA GLY A 88 -1.63 -23.57 -6.81
C GLY A 88 -0.55 -24.26 -5.99
N ARG A 89 0.54 -23.55 -5.63
CA ARG A 89 1.67 -24.06 -4.84
C ARG A 89 1.81 -23.30 -3.52
N SER A 90 2.57 -23.83 -2.59
CA SER A 90 2.87 -23.23 -1.28
C SER A 90 4.37 -23.27 -0.98
N CYS A 91 4.86 -22.42 -0.07
CA CYS A 91 6.22 -22.47 0.48
C CYS A 91 6.57 -23.88 0.99
N SER A 92 5.62 -24.57 1.60
CA SER A 92 5.78 -25.94 2.11
C SER A 92 6.13 -26.95 1.00
N ASP A 93 5.59 -26.81 -0.22
CA ASP A 93 5.93 -27.67 -1.37
C ASP A 93 7.40 -27.57 -1.78
N PHE A 94 8.06 -26.47 -1.39
CA PHE A 94 9.45 -26.19 -1.68
C PHE A 94 10.35 -26.38 -0.45
N GLY A 95 9.81 -26.81 0.70
CA GLY A 95 10.58 -27.02 1.92
C GLY A 95 11.21 -25.72 2.47
N ILE A 96 10.61 -24.57 2.17
CA ILE A 96 10.98 -23.28 2.77
C ILE A 96 9.95 -22.88 3.83
N PRO A 97 10.31 -22.03 4.81
CA PRO A 97 9.38 -21.60 5.86
C PRO A 97 8.07 -21.05 5.27
N SER A 98 6.97 -21.58 5.78
CA SER A 98 5.64 -21.06 5.45
C SER A 98 5.25 -20.00 6.48
N PRO A 99 4.54 -18.93 6.09
CA PRO A 99 4.04 -17.96 7.04
C PRO A 99 3.03 -18.62 7.99
N THR A 100 3.31 -18.61 9.29
CA THR A 100 2.44 -19.23 10.31
C THR A 100 1.18 -18.40 10.57
N SER A 101 1.22 -17.10 10.31
CA SER A 101 0.12 -16.16 10.46
C SER A 101 0.20 -15.04 9.41
N VAL A 102 -0.91 -14.32 9.23
CA VAL A 102 -0.92 -13.06 8.48
C VAL A 102 -0.18 -12.02 9.34
N PRO A 103 0.88 -11.37 8.83
CA PRO A 103 1.53 -10.30 9.58
C PRO A 103 0.56 -9.13 9.77
N TYR A 104 0.65 -8.43 10.91
CA TYR A 104 -0.27 -7.33 11.29
C TYR A 104 -0.46 -6.26 10.19
N SER A 105 0.58 -5.92 9.43
CA SER A 105 0.50 -4.97 8.31
C SER A 105 -0.28 -5.48 7.09
N PHE A 106 -0.51 -6.79 7.00
CA PHE A 106 -1.31 -7.47 5.98
C PHE A 106 -2.69 -7.88 6.50
N GLU A 107 -2.94 -7.78 7.81
CA GLU A 107 -4.29 -7.90 8.33
C GLU A 107 -5.12 -6.70 7.87
N PRO A 108 -6.36 -6.91 7.41
CA PRO A 108 -7.25 -5.80 7.15
C PRO A 108 -7.41 -5.01 8.45
N LYS A 109 -7.02 -3.73 8.45
CA LYS A 109 -7.16 -2.84 9.61
C LYS A 109 -8.62 -2.84 10.03
N ILE A 110 -8.93 -3.50 11.15
CA ILE A 110 -10.28 -3.48 11.72
C ILE A 110 -10.45 -2.08 12.29
N ILE A 111 -11.23 -1.26 11.59
CA ILE A 111 -11.55 0.09 12.04
C ILE A 111 -12.56 -0.05 13.18
N ASN A 112 -12.17 0.39 14.38
CA ASN A 112 -13.10 0.54 15.49
C ASN A 112 -13.91 1.83 15.27
N LYS A 113 -15.09 1.69 14.67
CA LYS A 113 -15.99 2.82 14.36
C LYS A 113 -16.36 3.65 15.59
N GLU A 114 -16.54 3.01 16.74
CA GLU A 114 -16.88 3.72 17.98
C GLU A 114 -15.74 4.64 18.44
N GLU A 115 -14.50 4.15 18.35
CA GLU A 115 -13.31 4.93 18.70
C GLU A 115 -13.06 6.06 17.71
N GLU A 116 -13.18 5.80 16.41
CA GLU A 116 -13.08 6.85 15.38
C GLU A 116 -14.13 7.94 15.59
N LEU A 117 -15.38 7.56 15.90
CA LEU A 117 -16.45 8.51 16.19
C LEU A 117 -16.12 9.34 17.44
N ARG A 118 -15.61 8.71 18.50
CA ARG A 118 -15.20 9.40 19.73
C ARG A 118 -14.12 10.45 19.46
N ILE A 119 -13.06 10.06 18.74
CA ILE A 119 -11.97 10.97 18.33
C ILE A 119 -12.54 12.13 17.50
N GLY A 120 -13.36 11.82 16.50
CA GLY A 120 -13.97 12.81 15.62
C GLY A 120 -14.84 13.82 16.39
N GLN A 121 -15.64 13.34 17.35
CA GLN A 121 -16.46 14.19 18.21
C GLN A 121 -15.61 15.11 19.10
N GLU A 122 -14.54 14.58 19.72
CA GLU A 122 -13.61 15.38 20.53
C GLU A 122 -12.95 16.47 19.70
N MET A 123 -12.43 16.13 18.51
CA MET A 123 -11.85 17.13 17.61
C MET A 123 -12.89 18.15 17.13
N TYR A 124 -14.12 17.71 16.86
CA TYR A 124 -15.21 18.57 16.45
C TYR A 124 -15.55 19.63 17.52
N THR A 125 -15.43 19.30 18.82
CA THR A 125 -15.62 20.30 19.90
C THR A 125 -14.60 21.43 19.86
N MET A 126 -13.39 21.17 19.35
CA MET A 126 -12.28 22.12 19.28
C MET A 126 -12.28 22.97 18.01
N LEU A 127 -13.20 22.73 17.06
CA LEU A 127 -13.30 23.53 15.84
C LEU A 127 -13.72 24.97 16.16
N ASN A 128 -13.09 25.92 15.46
CA ASN A 128 -13.57 27.30 15.44
C ASN A 128 -14.88 27.42 14.65
N GLN A 129 -15.50 28.60 14.68
CA GLN A 129 -16.81 28.84 14.08
C GLN A 129 -16.85 28.53 12.57
N ASP A 130 -15.85 28.98 11.82
CA ASP A 130 -15.81 28.80 10.36
C ASP A 130 -15.56 27.33 9.97
N GLN A 131 -14.63 26.67 10.66
CA GLN A 131 -14.36 25.24 10.48
C GLN A 131 -15.59 24.40 10.82
N ARG A 132 -16.30 24.74 11.89
CA ARG A 132 -17.52 24.05 12.30
C ARG A 132 -18.62 24.23 11.26
N SER A 133 -18.82 25.45 10.77
CA SER A 133 -19.78 25.72 9.69
C SER A 133 -19.48 24.87 8.46
N ALA A 134 -18.21 24.83 8.03
CA ALA A 134 -17.79 24.00 6.91
C ALA A 134 -18.01 22.51 7.18
N ALA A 135 -17.69 22.03 8.39
CA ALA A 135 -17.92 20.64 8.77
C ALA A 135 -19.41 20.27 8.71
N ASP A 136 -20.27 21.13 9.25
CA ASP A 136 -21.72 20.91 9.28
C ASP A 136 -22.32 20.84 7.88
N ASP A 137 -21.91 21.76 6.99
CA ASP A 137 -22.35 21.79 5.60
C ASP A 137 -21.94 20.52 4.85
N ILE A 138 -20.68 20.07 5.03
CA ILE A 138 -20.14 18.86 4.40
C ILE A 138 -20.87 17.60 4.92
N LEU A 139 -21.01 17.46 6.24
CA LEU A 139 -21.67 16.31 6.86
C LEU A 139 -23.15 16.26 6.47
N ALA A 140 -23.83 17.40 6.46
CA ALA A 140 -25.23 17.49 6.04
C ALA A 140 -25.40 17.14 4.56
N ALA A 141 -24.48 17.59 3.69
CA ALA A 141 -24.52 17.27 2.27
C ALA A 141 -24.32 15.77 2.02
N HIS A 142 -23.40 15.13 2.73
CA HIS A 142 -23.20 13.67 2.63
C HIS A 142 -24.45 12.89 3.09
N ARG A 143 -25.03 13.24 4.24
CA ARG A 143 -26.21 12.55 4.82
C ARG A 143 -27.49 12.73 4.01
N LYS A 144 -27.64 13.83 3.26
CA LYS A 144 -28.88 14.13 2.52
C LYS A 144 -29.15 13.23 1.32
N GLN A 145 -28.17 12.41 0.86
CA GLN A 145 -28.26 11.38 -0.20
C GLN A 145 -29.41 11.52 -1.24
N SER A 146 -29.63 12.74 -1.74
CA SER A 146 -30.62 13.03 -2.76
C SER A 146 -30.05 14.10 -3.66
N THR A 147 -29.16 13.67 -4.55
CA THR A 147 -29.21 14.03 -5.97
C THR A 147 -28.07 13.34 -6.70
N THR A 148 -28.36 13.00 -7.94
CA THR A 148 -27.54 12.41 -9.00
C THR A 148 -26.26 13.18 -9.36
N VAL A 149 -25.79 14.11 -8.52
CA VAL A 149 -24.60 14.95 -8.73
C VAL A 149 -23.76 14.91 -7.46
N GLY A 150 -22.52 14.42 -7.55
CA GLY A 150 -21.59 14.43 -6.42
C GLY A 150 -21.32 15.86 -5.95
N SER A 151 -21.46 16.11 -4.65
CA SER A 151 -21.14 17.40 -4.04
C SER A 151 -19.63 17.56 -3.91
N CYS A 152 -19.06 18.62 -4.49
CA CYS A 152 -17.66 18.98 -4.35
C CYS A 152 -17.53 20.25 -3.51
N PHE A 153 -16.69 20.20 -2.48
CA PHE A 153 -16.41 21.33 -1.58
C PHE A 153 -14.96 21.75 -1.73
N PHE A 154 -14.73 23.06 -1.81
CA PHE A 154 -13.39 23.64 -1.76
C PHE A 154 -13.27 24.48 -0.48
N ILE A 155 -12.37 24.08 0.41
CA ILE A 155 -12.12 24.79 1.66
C ILE A 155 -10.96 25.76 1.44
N ASP A 156 -11.30 27.05 1.35
CA ASP A 156 -10.31 28.11 1.29
C ASP A 156 -9.97 28.63 2.69
N GLY A 157 -8.70 28.91 2.91
CA GLY A 157 -8.19 29.43 4.17
C GLY A 157 -6.69 29.66 4.07
N SER A 158 -6.20 30.72 4.71
CA SER A 158 -4.78 31.04 4.73
C SER A 158 -3.95 29.94 5.42
N GLY A 159 -2.62 30.01 5.29
CA GLY A 159 -1.72 29.13 6.03
C GLY A 159 -1.94 29.28 7.53
N GLY A 160 -1.97 28.17 8.27
CA GLY A 160 -2.14 28.16 9.72
C GLY A 160 -3.58 28.24 10.24
N THR A 161 -4.60 28.26 9.37
CA THR A 161 -6.02 28.26 9.79
C THR A 161 -6.56 26.89 10.22
N GLY A 162 -5.72 25.86 10.27
CA GLY A 162 -6.12 24.52 10.72
C GLY A 162 -6.96 23.73 9.72
N LYS A 163 -6.85 23.96 8.41
CA LYS A 163 -7.56 23.17 7.37
C LYS A 163 -7.33 21.67 7.52
N THR A 164 -6.08 21.26 7.71
CA THR A 164 -5.74 19.84 7.94
C THR A 164 -6.38 19.29 9.22
N TYR A 165 -6.56 20.12 10.26
CA TYR A 165 -7.29 19.71 11.46
C TYR A 165 -8.76 19.44 11.15
N LEU A 166 -9.42 20.33 10.38
CA LEU A 166 -10.78 20.12 9.89
C LEU A 166 -10.90 18.84 9.04
N TYR A 167 -9.94 18.58 8.13
CA TYR A 167 -9.91 17.36 7.33
C TYR A 167 -9.82 16.09 8.19
N ASN A 168 -8.98 16.10 9.22
CA ASN A 168 -8.85 14.98 10.15
C ASN A 168 -10.11 14.78 10.99
N THR A 169 -10.74 15.86 11.44
CA THR A 169 -12.05 15.79 12.12
C THR A 169 -13.10 15.13 11.24
N LEU A 170 -13.22 15.57 9.98
CA LEU A 170 -14.16 14.98 9.01
C LEU A 170 -13.86 13.52 8.75
N TYR A 171 -12.59 13.15 8.57
CA TYR A 171 -12.17 11.76 8.41
C TYR A 171 -12.69 10.90 9.56
N HIS A 172 -12.40 11.26 10.82
CA HIS A 172 -12.78 10.45 11.98
C HIS A 172 -14.31 10.34 12.13
N LEU A 173 -15.05 11.43 11.92
CA LEU A 173 -16.51 11.41 11.95
C LEU A 173 -17.09 10.48 10.88
N PHE A 174 -16.61 10.56 9.63
CA PHE A 174 -17.05 9.69 8.54
C PHE A 174 -16.68 8.22 8.78
N MET A 175 -15.46 7.94 9.24
CA MET A 175 -15.03 6.58 9.57
C MET A 175 -15.88 5.99 10.70
N GLY A 176 -16.26 6.81 11.69
CA GLY A 176 -17.18 6.44 12.75
C GLY A 176 -18.60 6.12 12.27
N GLU A 177 -19.07 6.80 11.21
CA GLU A 177 -20.32 6.48 10.51
C GLU A 177 -20.19 5.27 9.57
N GLY A 178 -18.97 4.75 9.40
CA GLY A 178 -18.69 3.61 8.51
C GLY A 178 -18.59 3.97 7.04
N VAL A 179 -18.40 5.25 6.74
CA VAL A 179 -18.20 5.77 5.39
C VAL A 179 -16.81 5.42 4.90
N HIS A 180 -16.68 5.03 3.63
CA HIS A 180 -15.39 4.75 3.02
C HIS A 180 -14.67 6.04 2.60
N VAL A 181 -13.73 6.50 3.41
CA VAL A 181 -12.96 7.73 3.18
C VAL A 181 -11.58 7.43 2.58
N MET A 182 -11.21 8.18 1.56
CA MET A 182 -9.86 8.21 1.01
C MET A 182 -9.22 9.59 1.24
N THR A 183 -8.03 9.59 1.82
CA THR A 183 -7.23 10.81 2.03
C THR A 183 -6.06 10.83 1.05
N VAL A 184 -5.90 11.97 0.39
CA VAL A 184 -4.81 12.23 -0.55
C VAL A 184 -4.24 13.62 -0.37
N ALA A 185 -2.99 13.81 -0.75
CA ALA A 185 -2.42 15.14 -0.88
C ALA A 185 -1.44 15.22 -2.05
N TRP A 186 -1.12 16.42 -2.52
CA TRP A 186 -0.15 16.57 -3.61
C TRP A 186 1.29 16.23 -3.18
N THR A 187 1.68 16.61 -1.96
CA THR A 187 3.03 16.38 -1.41
C THR A 187 3.03 15.26 -0.38
N GLY A 188 4.18 14.59 -0.22
CA GLY A 188 4.35 13.52 0.78
C GLY A 188 4.18 14.02 2.21
N ILE A 189 4.65 15.23 2.50
CA ILE A 189 4.54 15.84 3.84
C ILE A 189 3.07 16.11 4.17
N ALA A 190 2.32 16.74 3.27
CA ALA A 190 0.89 16.98 3.48
C ALA A 190 0.11 15.66 3.63
N ALA A 191 0.44 14.65 2.81
CA ALA A 191 -0.19 13.33 2.92
C ALA A 191 0.05 12.68 4.29
N SER A 192 1.25 12.84 4.87
CA SER A 192 1.58 12.27 6.18
C SER A 192 0.79 12.88 7.35
N LEU A 193 0.20 14.06 7.16
CA LEU A 193 -0.63 14.72 8.18
C LEU A 193 -2.09 14.25 8.17
N LEU A 194 -2.48 13.48 7.14
CA LEU A 194 -3.79 12.89 7.00
C LEU A 194 -3.79 11.42 7.43
N PRO A 195 -4.82 10.92 8.13
CA PRO A 195 -4.99 9.51 8.43
C PRO A 195 -4.95 8.65 7.17
N GLU A 196 -4.10 7.61 7.15
CA GLU A 196 -3.89 6.73 5.99
C GLU A 196 -3.54 7.49 4.68
N GLY A 197 -3.02 8.72 4.81
CA GLY A 197 -2.79 9.62 3.69
C GLY A 197 -1.69 9.12 2.74
N ARG A 198 -1.94 9.29 1.45
CA ARG A 198 -0.97 9.00 0.38
C ARG A 198 -0.90 10.16 -0.58
N THR A 199 0.22 10.28 -1.30
CA THR A 199 0.26 11.24 -2.40
C THR A 199 -0.73 10.85 -3.50
N VAL A 200 -1.29 11.83 -4.19
CA VAL A 200 -2.21 11.63 -5.33
C VAL A 200 -1.58 10.70 -6.36
N GLN A 201 -0.29 10.88 -6.66
CA GLN A 201 0.45 10.05 -7.60
C GLN A 201 0.54 8.59 -7.14
N SER A 202 0.82 8.36 -5.85
CA SER A 202 0.92 7.01 -5.29
C SER A 202 -0.44 6.32 -5.21
N ARG A 203 -1.48 7.04 -4.77
CA ARG A 203 -2.85 6.53 -4.60
C ARG A 203 -3.47 6.13 -5.94
N PHE A 204 -3.33 7.00 -6.95
CA PHE A 204 -3.95 6.80 -8.26
C PHE A 204 -2.98 6.24 -9.32
N LYS A 205 -1.76 5.85 -8.93
CA LYS A 205 -0.71 5.31 -9.82
C LYS A 205 -0.51 6.15 -11.08
N LEU A 206 -0.43 7.46 -10.90
CA LEU A 206 -0.21 8.42 -11.98
C LEU A 206 1.29 8.43 -12.35
N PRO A 207 1.63 8.55 -13.65
CA PRO A 207 3.01 8.67 -14.08
C PRO A 207 3.64 9.99 -13.60
N VAL A 208 4.97 10.02 -13.50
CA VAL A 208 5.73 11.21 -13.15
C VAL A 208 6.75 11.47 -14.27
N PRO A 209 6.68 12.60 -15.01
CA PRO A 209 5.73 13.70 -14.86
C PRO A 209 4.31 13.36 -15.35
N ILE A 210 3.31 14.09 -14.83
CA ILE A 210 1.93 14.05 -15.35
C ILE A 210 1.86 15.02 -16.54
N LEU A 211 1.55 14.46 -17.71
CA LEU A 211 1.30 15.18 -18.97
C LEU A 211 -0.17 15.05 -19.37
N GLU A 212 -0.70 15.92 -20.23
CA GLU A 212 -2.10 15.85 -20.70
C GLU A 212 -2.60 14.45 -21.14
N PRO A 213 -1.83 13.63 -21.90
CA PRO A 213 -2.28 12.29 -22.27
C PRO A 213 -2.08 11.23 -21.17
N SER A 214 -1.65 11.63 -19.97
CA SER A 214 -1.32 10.69 -18.89
C SER A 214 -2.59 10.08 -18.31
N THR A 215 -2.59 8.75 -18.23
CA THR A 215 -3.65 8.00 -17.57
C THR A 215 -3.08 7.23 -16.39
N SER A 216 -3.94 6.93 -15.41
CA SER A 216 -3.60 6.00 -14.34
C SER A 216 -3.20 4.64 -14.91
N SER A 217 -2.22 4.00 -14.27
CA SER A 217 -1.84 2.61 -14.54
C SER A 217 -2.66 1.58 -13.74
N ILE A 218 -3.66 2.03 -12.97
CA ILE A 218 -4.57 1.15 -12.23
C ILE A 218 -5.37 0.28 -13.21
N ARG A 219 -5.32 -1.04 -13.01
CA ARG A 219 -6.10 -1.99 -13.81
C ARG A 219 -7.52 -2.08 -13.23
N PRO A 220 -8.57 -2.20 -14.05
CA PRO A 220 -9.96 -2.25 -13.56
C PRO A 220 -10.25 -3.36 -12.55
N ASN A 221 -9.50 -4.46 -12.59
CA ASN A 221 -9.63 -5.61 -11.71
C ASN A 221 -8.59 -5.64 -10.56
N SER A 222 -7.87 -4.55 -10.32
CA SER A 222 -6.91 -4.46 -9.21
C SER A 222 -7.60 -4.10 -7.89
N LYS A 223 -6.90 -4.35 -6.76
CA LYS A 223 -7.38 -3.97 -5.43
C LYS A 223 -7.56 -2.45 -5.31
N GLU A 224 -6.65 -1.68 -5.91
CA GLU A 224 -6.73 -0.22 -5.95
C GLU A 224 -7.99 0.27 -6.65
N ALA A 225 -8.39 -0.38 -7.75
CA ALA A 225 -9.65 -0.06 -8.43
C ALA A 225 -10.88 -0.42 -7.60
N GLU A 226 -10.81 -1.48 -6.79
CA GLU A 226 -11.85 -1.83 -5.83
C GLU A 226 -11.95 -0.81 -4.69
N GLU A 227 -10.83 -0.36 -4.14
CA GLU A 227 -10.78 0.72 -3.13
C GLU A 227 -11.42 2.00 -3.66
N ILE A 228 -11.05 2.43 -4.87
CA ILE A 228 -11.63 3.64 -5.49
C ILE A 228 -13.14 3.50 -5.68
N ARG A 229 -13.62 2.33 -6.14
CA ARG A 229 -15.06 2.08 -6.33
C ARG A 229 -15.86 2.07 -5.03
N LYS A 230 -15.24 1.63 -3.93
CA LYS A 230 -15.87 1.65 -2.60
C LYS A 230 -15.83 3.02 -1.94
N THR A 231 -14.95 3.91 -2.38
CA THR A 231 -14.74 5.22 -1.76
C THR A 231 -15.97 6.11 -1.96
N GLU A 232 -16.49 6.63 -0.87
CA GLU A 232 -17.64 7.52 -0.82
C GLU A 232 -17.22 8.99 -0.65
N VAL A 233 -16.09 9.22 0.02
CA VAL A 233 -15.55 10.56 0.28
C VAL A 233 -14.06 10.58 -0.04
N ILE A 234 -13.63 11.56 -0.84
CA ILE A 234 -12.20 11.85 -1.08
C ILE A 234 -11.87 13.19 -0.42
N ILE A 235 -10.93 13.16 0.52
CA ILE A 235 -10.33 14.35 1.12
C ILE A 235 -9.00 14.61 0.43
N TRP A 236 -8.85 15.77 -0.19
CA TRP A 236 -7.65 16.15 -0.94
C TRP A 236 -7.03 17.42 -0.36
N ASP A 237 -5.89 17.27 0.35
CA ASP A 237 -5.09 18.41 0.83
C ASP A 237 -4.07 18.89 -0.21
N GLU A 238 -3.78 20.19 -0.23
CA GLU A 238 -2.90 20.83 -1.21
C GLU A 238 -3.33 20.59 -2.68
N ALA A 239 -4.64 20.46 -2.93
CA ALA A 239 -5.19 20.34 -4.29
C ALA A 239 -4.72 21.44 -5.26
N PRO A 240 -4.56 22.72 -4.86
CA PRO A 240 -4.04 23.77 -5.73
C PRO A 240 -2.62 23.56 -6.26
N MET A 241 -1.84 22.64 -5.66
CA MET A 241 -0.50 22.30 -6.13
C MET A 241 -0.50 21.34 -7.34
N ALA A 242 -1.66 20.76 -7.68
CA ALA A 242 -1.79 19.92 -8.87
C ALA A 242 -1.50 20.73 -10.15
N PRO A 243 -0.79 20.14 -11.13
CA PRO A 243 -0.56 20.76 -12.43
C PRO A 243 -1.91 20.96 -13.12
N ARG A 244 -2.01 22.08 -13.83
CA ARG A 244 -3.17 22.44 -14.63
C ARG A 244 -3.14 21.75 -15.98
#